data_AF-A0A544XAX4-F1
#
_entry.id   AF-A0A544XAX4-F1
#
_cell.length_a   1.000
_cell.length_b   1.000
_cell.length_c   1.000
_cell.angle_alpha   90.00
_cell.angle_beta   90.00
_cell.angle_gamma   90.00
#
_symmetry.space_group_name_H-M   'P 1'
#
loop_
_entity.id
_entity.type
_entity.pdbx_description
1 polymer ?
#
loop_
_entity_poly.entity_id
_entity_poly.type
_entity_poly.pdbx_seq_one_letter_code
_entity_poly.pdbx_strand_id
1 'polypeptide(L)'
;MRYAQGGGFTPQEQRRREEVRLSAAVMFEQGVTNAALARTLRVTQRSVERWRRAWREGGTAALASAGPHALPRLSPAQFARLEAELERGPLAHGFADQRWTLMRIKTLIGRMFHLGYTVQGVWYLLRRNGWSCQRPARRAIERDEAAIEVWKKEVWPQVEDPRRPTAPGSASKTKPVKG
;
A
#
# COMPACT_ATOMS: atom_id res chain seq x y z
N MET A 1 -1.09 -5.57 18.97
CA MET A 1 -0.83 -4.23 18.40
C MET A 1 -0.87 -3.23 19.56
N ARG A 2 0.21 -2.50 19.84
CA ARG A 2 0.16 -1.40 20.84
C ARG A 2 -0.69 -0.27 20.25
N TYR A 3 -1.53 0.38 21.05
CA TYR A 3 -2.17 1.63 20.65
C TYR A 3 -1.09 2.67 20.36
N ALA A 4 -0.68 2.76 19.10
CA ALA A 4 0.36 3.70 18.70
C ALA A 4 -0.22 5.12 18.76
N GLN A 5 0.60 6.08 19.22
CA GLN A 5 0.26 7.50 19.16
C GLN A 5 0.04 7.98 17.70
N GLY A 6 0.46 7.20 16.69
CA GLY A 6 0.14 7.38 15.27
C GLY A 6 -0.79 6.29 14.70
N GLY A 7 -1.53 6.62 13.64
CA GLY A 7 -2.50 5.74 12.96
C GLY A 7 -3.90 6.36 12.91
N GLY A 8 -4.87 5.64 12.35
CA GLY A 8 -6.22 6.15 12.11
C GLY A 8 -6.29 7.02 10.85
N PHE A 9 -5.34 6.84 9.94
CA PHE A 9 -5.26 7.61 8.70
C PHE A 9 -6.12 6.97 7.60
N THR A 10 -6.28 5.65 7.66
CA THR A 10 -7.18 4.92 6.78
C THR A 10 -8.53 4.68 7.48
N PRO A 11 -9.64 4.56 6.72
CA PRO A 11 -10.93 4.17 7.29
C PRO A 11 -10.87 2.86 8.09
N GLN A 12 -10.04 1.91 7.65
CA GLN A 12 -9.85 0.62 8.33
C GLN A 12 -9.16 0.80 9.69
N GLU A 13 -8.10 1.61 9.76
CA GLU A 13 -7.42 1.90 11.02
C GLU A 13 -8.33 2.67 12.01
N GLN A 14 -9.20 3.56 11.49
CA GLN A 14 -10.19 4.27 12.31
C GLN A 14 -11.21 3.31 12.91
N ARG A 15 -11.80 2.42 12.10
CA ARG A 15 -12.73 1.39 12.55
C ARG A 15 -12.09 0.49 13.61
N ARG A 16 -10.87 0.02 13.38
CA ARG A 16 -10.16 -0.81 14.37
C ARG A 16 -9.96 -0.09 15.71
N ARG A 17 -9.70 1.21 15.71
CA ARG A 17 -9.59 2.02 16.94
C ARG A 17 -10.94 2.28 17.59
N GLU A 18 -12.01 2.35 16.82
CA GLU A 18 -13.37 2.42 17.33
C GLU A 18 -13.77 1.10 18.00
N GLU A 19 -13.53 -0.04 17.35
CA GLU A 19 -13.77 -1.38 17.90
C GLU A 19 -13.09 -1.59 19.26
N VAL A 20 -11.84 -1.14 19.41
CA VAL A 20 -11.13 -1.22 20.70
C VAL A 20 -11.78 -0.33 21.76
N ARG A 21 -12.25 0.87 21.40
CA ARG A 21 -12.98 1.75 22.32
C ARG A 21 -14.33 1.15 22.72
N LEU A 22 -15.07 0.58 21.78
CA LEU A 22 -16.35 -0.07 22.04
C LEU A 22 -16.17 -1.33 22.91
N SER A 23 -15.10 -2.09 22.71
CA SER A 23 -14.74 -3.22 23.59
C SER A 23 -14.45 -2.76 25.02
N ALA A 24 -13.85 -1.58 25.19
CA ALA A 24 -13.64 -0.98 26.50
C ALA A 24 -14.97 -0.64 27.20
N ALA A 25 -15.99 -0.22 26.44
CA ALA A 25 -17.33 0.07 26.99
C ALA A 25 -17.93 -1.17 27.68
N VAL A 26 -17.86 -2.34 27.03
CA VAL A 26 -18.34 -3.61 27.60
C VAL A 26 -17.62 -3.94 28.91
N MET A 27 -16.30 -3.72 28.97
CA MET A 27 -15.51 -3.95 30.18
C MET A 27 -15.78 -2.90 31.28
N PHE A 28 -16.20 -1.69 30.91
CA PHE A 28 -16.62 -0.67 31.88
C PHE A 28 -17.91 -1.06 32.59
N GLU A 29 -18.90 -1.58 31.85
CA GLU A 29 -20.15 -2.13 32.40
C GLU A 29 -19.88 -3.29 33.37
N GLN A 30 -18.88 -4.12 33.07
CA GLN A 30 -18.45 -5.24 33.91
C GLN A 30 -17.60 -4.81 35.13
N GLY A 31 -17.36 -3.51 35.34
CA GLY A 31 -16.60 -3.01 36.49
C GLY A 31 -15.08 -3.26 36.42
N VAL A 32 -14.53 -3.66 35.27
CA VAL A 32 -13.10 -3.98 35.11
C VAL A 32 -12.22 -2.75 35.37
N THR A 33 -11.16 -2.90 36.17
CA THR A 33 -10.27 -1.77 36.51
C THR A 33 -9.51 -1.23 35.29
N ASN A 34 -9.19 0.06 35.30
CA ASN A 34 -8.47 0.71 34.20
C ASN A 34 -7.12 0.05 33.89
N ALA A 35 -6.40 -0.40 34.93
CA ALA A 35 -5.11 -1.07 34.80
C ALA A 35 -5.24 -2.47 34.17
N ALA A 36 -6.28 -3.23 34.53
CA ALA A 36 -6.56 -4.52 33.88
C ALA A 36 -6.93 -4.33 32.41
N LEU A 37 -7.84 -3.40 32.12
CA LEU A 37 -8.30 -3.09 30.77
C LEU A 37 -7.15 -2.60 29.87
N ALA A 38 -6.28 -1.73 30.38
CA ALA A 38 -5.10 -1.24 29.65
C ALA A 38 -4.17 -2.39 29.21
N ARG A 39 -3.95 -3.38 30.09
CA ARG A 39 -3.17 -4.59 29.78
C ARG A 39 -3.87 -5.45 28.73
N THR A 40 -5.17 -5.70 28.89
CA THR A 40 -5.97 -6.52 27.97
C THR A 40 -6.02 -5.94 26.57
N LEU A 41 -6.34 -4.64 26.44
CA LEU A 41 -6.45 -3.95 25.16
C LEU A 41 -5.11 -3.47 24.60
N ARG A 42 -4.00 -3.66 25.35
CA ARG A 42 -2.64 -3.20 25.00
C ARG A 42 -2.60 -1.69 24.68
N VAL A 43 -3.27 -0.91 25.51
CA VAL A 43 -3.35 0.56 25.44
C VAL A 43 -2.75 1.20 26.68
N THR A 44 -2.51 2.51 26.64
CA THR A 44 -2.04 3.24 27.83
C THR A 44 -3.18 3.45 28.83
N GLN A 45 -2.88 3.39 30.13
CA GLN A 45 -3.86 3.62 31.18
C GLN A 45 -4.52 5.01 31.06
N ARG A 46 -3.76 6.03 30.66
CA ARG A 46 -4.28 7.38 30.36
C ARG A 46 -5.34 7.40 29.25
N SER A 47 -5.22 6.53 28.25
CA SER A 47 -6.25 6.41 27.19
C SER A 47 -7.55 5.82 27.77
N VAL A 48 -7.42 4.79 28.61
CA VAL A 48 -8.56 4.16 29.30
C VAL A 48 -9.25 5.14 30.23
N GLU A 49 -8.51 5.92 31.01
CA GLU A 49 -9.07 6.96 31.89
C GLU A 49 -9.87 8.00 31.11
N ARG A 50 -9.34 8.46 29.97
CA ARG A 50 -10.05 9.38 29.09
C ARG A 50 -11.33 8.77 28.53
N TRP A 51 -11.29 7.52 28.09
CA TRP A 51 -12.48 6.81 27.60
C TRP A 51 -13.51 6.58 28.70
N ARG A 52 -13.08 6.18 29.90
CA ARG A 52 -13.99 5.97 31.04
C ARG A 52 -14.69 7.25 31.44
N ARG A 53 -14.00 8.40 31.39
CA ARG A 53 -14.63 9.71 31.61
C ARG A 53 -15.70 10.00 30.57
N ALA A 54 -15.36 9.91 29.28
CA ALA A 54 -16.31 10.15 28.19
C ALA A 54 -17.51 9.18 28.25
N TRP A 55 -17.27 7.91 28.58
CA TRP A 55 -18.31 6.90 28.74
C TRP A 55 -19.24 7.17 29.92
N ARG A 56 -18.73 7.70 31.04
CA ARG A 56 -19.60 8.11 32.17
C ARG A 56 -20.52 9.27 31.82
N GLU A 57 -20.08 10.14 30.92
CA GLU A 57 -20.82 11.35 30.53
C GLU A 57 -21.83 11.08 29.41
N GLY A 58 -21.50 10.21 28.44
CA GLY A 58 -22.33 9.99 27.24
C GLY A 58 -22.47 8.53 26.80
N GLY A 59 -22.20 7.58 27.71
CA GLY A 59 -22.32 6.15 27.46
C GLY A 59 -21.43 5.65 26.33
N THR A 60 -21.81 4.51 25.74
CA THR A 60 -21.07 3.89 24.63
C THR A 60 -20.98 4.78 23.39
N ALA A 61 -22.00 5.62 23.14
CA ALA A 61 -22.01 6.54 22.00
C ALA A 61 -20.87 7.58 22.06
N ALA A 62 -20.48 8.04 23.26
CA ALA A 62 -19.35 8.94 23.45
C ALA A 62 -17.99 8.33 23.07
N LEU A 63 -17.93 7.02 22.87
CA LEU A 63 -16.73 6.29 22.45
C LEU A 63 -16.66 6.07 20.93
N ALA A 64 -17.69 6.44 20.17
CA ALA A 64 -17.72 6.34 18.72
C ALA A 64 -16.66 7.21 18.05
N SER A 65 -16.29 6.89 16.82
CA SER A 65 -15.38 7.71 16.02
C SER A 65 -16.03 9.02 15.61
N ALA A 66 -15.38 10.15 15.88
CA ALA A 66 -15.77 11.45 15.34
C ALA A 66 -15.42 11.60 13.83
N GLY A 67 -14.86 10.55 13.22
CA GLY A 67 -14.38 10.58 11.85
C GLY A 67 -12.93 11.08 11.71
N PRO A 68 -12.45 11.25 10.47
CA PRO A 68 -11.09 11.72 10.20
C PRO A 68 -10.91 13.17 10.67
N HIS A 69 -9.80 13.45 11.35
CA HIS A 69 -9.41 14.82 11.76
C HIS A 69 -9.29 15.81 10.59
N ALA A 70 -9.06 15.32 9.38
CA ALA A 70 -9.06 16.14 8.17
C ALA A 70 -9.58 15.35 6.97
N LEU A 71 -10.37 16.03 6.15
CA LEU A 71 -10.77 15.53 4.84
C LEU A 71 -9.62 15.74 3.83
N PRO A 72 -9.42 14.81 2.88
CA PRO A 72 -8.43 15.01 1.84
C PRO A 72 -8.88 16.16 0.93
N ARG A 73 -7.93 16.99 0.49
CA ARG A 73 -8.21 18.10 -0.45
C ARG A 73 -8.57 17.59 -1.85
N LEU A 74 -8.05 16.42 -2.21
CA LEU A 74 -8.40 15.71 -3.43
C LEU A 74 -9.68 14.91 -3.24
N SER A 75 -10.62 15.06 -4.18
CA SER A 75 -11.78 14.19 -4.28
C SER A 75 -11.37 12.78 -4.72
N PRO A 76 -12.22 11.75 -4.53
CA PRO A 76 -11.94 10.40 -5.01
C PRO A 76 -11.66 10.34 -6.52
N ALA A 77 -12.41 11.10 -7.32
CA ALA A 77 -12.21 11.18 -8.77
C ALA A 77 -10.87 11.84 -9.14
N GLN A 78 -10.48 12.90 -8.43
CA GLN A 78 -9.17 13.52 -8.63
C GLN A 78 -8.03 12.58 -8.22
N PHE A 79 -8.22 11.80 -7.15
CA PHE A 79 -7.23 10.80 -6.76
C PHE A 79 -7.09 9.69 -7.81
N ALA A 80 -8.18 9.17 -8.36
CA ALA A 80 -8.11 8.18 -9.43
C ALA A 80 -7.37 8.72 -10.67
N ARG A 81 -7.59 9.99 -11.02
CA ARG A 81 -6.84 10.66 -12.09
C ARG A 81 -5.35 10.81 -11.74
N LEU A 82 -5.02 11.14 -10.50
CA LEU A 82 -3.63 11.18 -10.03
C LEU A 82 -2.97 9.80 -10.14
N GLU A 83 -3.67 8.74 -9.74
CA GLU A 83 -3.17 7.36 -9.80
C GLU A 83 -2.82 6.94 -11.23
N ALA A 84 -3.70 7.19 -12.20
CA ALA A 84 -3.41 6.93 -13.61
C ALA A 84 -2.17 7.69 -14.13
N GLU A 85 -1.98 8.95 -13.69
CA GLU A 85 -0.79 9.71 -14.05
C GLU A 85 0.49 9.22 -13.35
N LEU A 86 0.37 8.68 -12.14
CA LEU A 86 1.49 8.02 -11.46
C LEU A 86 1.91 6.73 -12.18
N GLU A 87 0.97 5.99 -12.78
CA GLU A 87 1.24 4.78 -13.56
C GLU A 87 2.00 5.08 -14.86
N ARG A 88 1.75 6.22 -15.51
CA ARG A 88 2.52 6.68 -16.67
C ARG A 88 3.99 6.95 -16.35
N GLY A 89 4.31 7.09 -15.06
CA GLY A 89 5.66 7.21 -14.56
C GLY A 89 6.21 8.65 -14.60
N PRO A 90 7.28 8.94 -13.84
CA PRO A 90 7.78 10.31 -13.72
C PRO A 90 8.35 10.91 -15.01
N LEU A 91 8.90 10.08 -15.92
CA LEU A 91 9.42 10.58 -17.20
C LEU A 91 8.32 11.26 -18.03
N ALA A 92 7.11 10.70 -18.04
CA ALA A 92 5.96 11.30 -18.73
C ALA A 92 5.60 12.70 -18.19
N HIS A 93 6.07 13.04 -16.98
CA HIS A 93 5.86 14.32 -16.30
C HIS A 93 7.11 15.21 -16.28
N GLY A 94 8.12 14.88 -17.09
CA GLY A 94 9.33 15.67 -17.29
C GLY A 94 10.36 15.55 -16.16
N PHE A 95 10.30 14.49 -15.35
CA PHE A 95 11.36 14.21 -14.37
C PHE A 95 12.51 13.44 -15.02
N ALA A 96 13.73 13.56 -14.48
CA ALA A 96 14.94 13.02 -15.10
C ALA A 96 15.09 11.48 -15.01
N ASP A 97 14.31 10.81 -14.16
CA ASP A 97 14.39 9.36 -13.94
C ASP A 97 13.02 8.78 -13.58
N GLN A 98 12.92 7.44 -13.53
CA GLN A 98 11.66 6.72 -13.30
C GLN A 98 11.23 6.59 -11.82
N ARG A 99 11.86 7.31 -10.88
CA ARG A 99 11.54 7.22 -9.46
C ARG A 99 10.47 8.23 -9.04
N TRP A 100 9.37 7.76 -8.50
CA TRP A 100 8.47 8.62 -7.74
C TRP A 100 9.06 8.95 -6.36
N THR A 101 9.14 10.24 -6.04
CA THR A 101 9.40 10.74 -4.68
C THR A 101 8.20 11.54 -4.20
N LEU A 102 8.00 11.64 -2.89
CA LEU A 102 6.89 12.43 -2.33
C LEU A 102 6.92 13.89 -2.80
N MET A 103 8.12 14.45 -3.04
CA MET A 103 8.28 15.79 -3.61
C MET A 103 7.83 15.86 -5.07
N ARG A 104 8.16 14.87 -5.90
CA ARG A 104 7.70 14.82 -7.30
C ARG A 104 6.19 14.64 -7.39
N ILE A 105 5.61 13.81 -6.53
CA ILE A 105 4.15 13.64 -6.44
C ILE A 105 3.50 14.94 -5.96
N LYS A 106 4.07 15.64 -4.97
CA LYS A 106 3.61 16.98 -4.56
C LYS A 106 3.58 17.95 -5.74
N THR A 107 4.67 18.00 -6.53
CA THR A 107 4.75 18.85 -7.73
C THR A 107 3.70 18.47 -8.76
N LEU A 108 3.49 17.17 -9.00
CA LEU A 108 2.47 16.69 -9.92
C LEU A 108 1.06 17.10 -9.47
N ILE A 109 0.72 16.94 -8.20
CA ILE A 109 -0.57 17.36 -7.63
C ILE A 109 -0.78 18.87 -7.84
N GLY A 110 0.26 19.68 -7.59
CA GLY A 110 0.21 21.12 -7.81
C GLY A 110 -0.03 21.49 -9.28
N ARG A 111 0.58 20.78 -10.22
CA ARG A 111 0.39 20.99 -11.67
C ARG A 111 -1.00 20.57 -12.15
N MET A 112 -1.50 19.43 -11.69
CA MET A 112 -2.76 18.85 -12.17
C MET A 112 -4.01 19.48 -11.57
N PHE A 113 -3.93 19.89 -10.29
CA PHE A 113 -5.12 20.27 -9.52
C PHE A 113 -5.00 21.65 -8.87
N HIS A 114 -3.86 22.33 -9.00
CA HIS A 114 -3.59 23.61 -8.34
C HIS A 114 -3.73 23.56 -6.81
N LEU A 115 -3.53 22.37 -6.22
CA LEU A 115 -3.63 22.14 -4.79
C LEU A 115 -2.24 22.04 -4.14
N GLY A 116 -2.02 22.86 -3.13
CA GLY A 116 -0.82 22.76 -2.30
C GLY A 116 -0.92 21.60 -1.30
N TYR A 117 0.10 20.75 -1.27
CA TYR A 117 0.28 19.73 -0.23
C TYR A 117 1.65 19.89 0.45
N THR A 118 1.74 19.56 1.74
CA THR A 118 3.03 19.29 2.39
C THR A 118 3.53 17.91 1.97
N VAL A 119 4.83 17.63 2.09
CA VAL A 119 5.40 16.30 1.78
C VAL A 119 4.75 15.22 2.62
N GLN A 120 4.58 15.50 3.91
CA GLN A 120 3.89 14.62 4.84
C GLN A 120 2.40 14.44 4.45
N GLY A 121 1.74 15.51 3.99
CA GLY A 121 0.39 15.46 3.46
C GLY A 121 0.25 14.55 2.24
N VAL A 122 1.24 14.56 1.32
CA VAL A 122 1.27 13.62 0.20
C VAL A 122 1.42 12.18 0.69
N TRP A 123 2.30 11.92 1.65
CA TRP A 123 2.42 10.57 2.23
C TRP A 123 1.10 10.08 2.84
N TYR A 124 0.41 10.93 3.61
CA TYR A 124 -0.90 10.59 4.17
C TYR A 124 -1.96 10.35 3.10
N LEU A 125 -2.00 11.19 2.07
CA LEU A 125 -2.90 11.05 0.93
C LEU A 125 -2.73 9.67 0.26
N LEU A 126 -1.49 9.28 -0.05
CA LEU A 126 -1.20 8.02 -0.72
C LEU A 126 -1.58 6.82 0.16
N ARG A 127 -1.16 6.84 1.45
CA ARG A 127 -1.48 5.76 2.39
C ARG A 127 -2.99 5.60 2.61
N ARG A 128 -3.74 6.69 2.68
CA ARG A 128 -5.20 6.67 2.86
C ARG A 128 -5.92 5.99 1.70
N ASN A 129 -5.39 6.15 0.48
CA ASN A 129 -5.97 5.57 -0.73
C ASN A 129 -5.30 4.24 -1.12
N GLY A 130 -4.49 3.64 -0.25
CA GLY A 130 -3.87 2.33 -0.51
C GLY A 130 -2.75 2.35 -1.56
N TRP A 131 -2.32 3.52 -2.01
CA TRP A 131 -1.28 3.64 -3.02
C TRP A 131 0.09 3.34 -2.41
N SER A 132 0.81 2.40 -3.02
CA SER A 132 2.21 2.11 -2.72
C SER A 132 3.05 2.37 -3.96
N CYS A 133 4.29 2.83 -3.77
CA CYS A 133 5.22 3.07 -4.87
C CYS A 133 5.48 1.75 -5.58
N GLN A 134 4.87 1.58 -6.75
CA GLN A 134 5.12 0.42 -7.61
C GLN A 134 6.56 0.50 -8.08
N ARG A 135 7.37 -0.53 -7.76
CA ARG A 135 8.69 -0.66 -8.38
C ARG A 135 8.43 -0.86 -9.87
N PRO A 136 9.01 -0.04 -10.77
CA PRO A 136 8.98 -0.38 -12.18
C PRO A 136 9.55 -1.79 -12.30
N ALA A 137 8.82 -2.70 -12.95
CA ALA A 137 9.43 -3.94 -13.41
C ALA A 137 10.70 -3.54 -14.15
N ARG A 138 11.86 -4.13 -13.83
CA ARG A 138 13.14 -3.82 -14.48
C ARG A 138 12.95 -3.97 -15.99
N ARG A 139 12.65 -2.87 -16.68
CA ARG A 139 12.43 -2.79 -18.12
C ARG A 139 13.52 -1.86 -18.66
N ALA A 140 14.24 -2.34 -19.66
CA ALA A 140 15.27 -1.56 -20.33
C ALA A 140 14.66 -0.28 -20.92
N ILE A 141 15.37 0.84 -20.80
CA ILE A 141 14.90 2.18 -21.17
C ILE A 141 14.70 2.31 -22.69
N GLU A 142 15.41 1.52 -23.49
CA GLU A 142 15.43 1.55 -24.96
C GLU A 142 14.38 0.63 -25.62
N ARG A 143 13.46 0.07 -24.83
CA ARG A 143 12.49 -0.90 -25.32
C ARG A 143 11.37 -0.22 -26.11
N ASP A 144 11.52 -0.16 -27.42
CA ASP A 144 10.46 0.22 -28.36
C ASP A 144 9.59 -1.02 -28.67
N GLU A 145 8.32 -0.99 -28.26
CA GLU A 145 7.37 -2.10 -28.47
C GLU A 145 7.07 -2.32 -29.96
N ALA A 146 7.07 -1.27 -30.77
CA ALA A 146 6.92 -1.39 -32.21
C ALA A 146 8.17 -2.02 -32.83
N ALA A 147 9.36 -1.60 -32.40
CA ALA A 147 10.62 -2.20 -32.85
C ALA A 147 10.74 -3.68 -32.44
N ILE A 148 10.18 -4.07 -31.29
CA ILE A 148 10.16 -5.46 -30.84
C ILE A 148 9.19 -6.32 -31.64
N GLU A 149 7.99 -5.82 -31.93
CA GLU A 149 7.05 -6.57 -32.75
C GLU A 149 7.57 -6.73 -34.19
N VAL A 150 8.21 -5.70 -34.74
CA VAL A 150 8.93 -5.79 -36.02
C VAL A 150 10.07 -6.81 -35.93
N TRP A 151 10.91 -6.75 -34.90
CA TRP A 151 12.03 -7.69 -34.74
C TRP A 151 11.57 -9.14 -34.55
N LYS A 152 10.50 -9.38 -33.78
CA LYS A 152 9.89 -10.72 -33.64
C LYS A 152 9.34 -11.25 -34.96
N LYS A 153 8.77 -10.38 -35.79
CA LYS A 153 8.16 -10.79 -37.05
C LYS A 153 9.20 -11.03 -38.15
N GLU A 154 10.25 -10.19 -38.18
CA GLU A 154 11.16 -10.13 -39.33
C GLU A 154 12.52 -10.77 -39.05
N VAL A 155 13.04 -10.65 -37.82
CA VAL A 155 14.40 -11.08 -37.48
C VAL A 155 14.39 -12.42 -36.75
N TRP A 156 13.44 -12.65 -35.85
CA TRP A 156 13.32 -13.91 -35.10
C TRP A 156 13.30 -15.17 -35.99
N PRO A 157 12.56 -15.22 -37.13
CA PRO A 157 12.54 -16.40 -37.98
C PRO A 157 13.88 -16.71 -38.66
N GLN A 158 14.79 -15.73 -38.77
CA GLN A 158 16.09 -15.88 -39.41
C GLN A 158 17.20 -16.28 -38.43
N VAL A 159 16.98 -16.02 -37.14
CA VAL A 159 17.94 -16.31 -36.06
C VAL A 159 17.65 -17.68 -35.40
N GLU A 160 16.44 -18.21 -35.58
CA GLU A 160 16.09 -19.55 -35.08
C GLU A 160 16.74 -20.63 -35.96
N ASP A 161 17.79 -21.27 -35.44
CA ASP A 161 18.43 -22.43 -36.07
C ASP A 161 17.41 -23.59 -36.19
N PRO A 162 17.23 -24.23 -37.37
CA PRO A 162 16.31 -25.36 -37.52
C PRO A 162 16.57 -26.42 -36.45
N ARG A 163 15.55 -26.64 -35.61
CA ARG A 163 15.59 -27.65 -34.53
C ARG A 163 15.99 -29.00 -35.12
N ARG A 164 17.18 -29.46 -34.76
CA ARG A 164 17.69 -30.78 -35.15
C ARG A 164 16.72 -31.84 -34.60
N PRO A 165 16.22 -32.79 -35.40
CA PRO A 165 15.41 -33.89 -34.87
C PRO A 165 16.23 -34.64 -33.83
N THR A 166 15.71 -34.72 -32.60
CA THR A 166 16.32 -35.48 -31.52
C THR A 166 16.33 -36.97 -31.89
N ALA A 167 17.50 -37.50 -32.22
CA ALA A 167 17.70 -38.94 -32.31
C ALA A 167 17.61 -39.55 -30.90
N PRO A 168 16.94 -40.71 -30.70
CA PRO A 168 16.90 -41.38 -29.40
C PRO A 168 18.31 -41.74 -28.94
N GLY A 169 18.70 -41.28 -27.74
CA GLY A 169 19.98 -41.62 -27.13
C GLY A 169 20.06 -43.12 -26.83
N SER A 170 21.12 -43.77 -27.32
CA SER A 170 21.41 -45.17 -27.02
C SER A 170 21.86 -45.32 -25.57
N ALA A 171 21.12 -46.09 -24.78
CA ALA A 171 21.48 -46.46 -23.41
C ALA A 171 21.87 -47.95 -23.39
N SER A 172 23.17 -48.23 -23.30
CA SER A 172 23.66 -49.61 -23.14
C SER A 172 23.42 -50.11 -21.71
N LYS A 173 22.84 -51.30 -21.58
CA LYS A 173 22.67 -52.01 -20.31
C LYS A 173 24.00 -52.58 -19.78
N THR A 174 24.11 -52.49 -18.47
CA THR A 174 25.09 -52.93 -17.45
C THR A 174 25.84 -54.25 -17.67
N LYS A 175 27.00 -54.40 -17.00
CA LYS A 175 27.35 -55.66 -16.32
C LYS A 175 27.77 -55.41 -14.87
N PRO A 176 27.22 -56.13 -13.89
CA PRO A 176 27.78 -56.18 -12.54
C PRO A 176 28.95 -57.17 -12.52
N VAL A 177 30.00 -56.89 -11.75
CA VAL A 177 31.02 -57.88 -11.42
C VAL A 177 30.72 -58.43 -10.03
N LYS A 178 30.57 -59.76 -9.98
CA LYS A 178 30.62 -60.61 -8.78
C LYS A 178 32.09 -61.01 -8.55
N GLY A 179 32.52 -61.06 -7.28
CA GLY A 179 33.82 -61.59 -6.86
C GLY A 179 34.32 -60.86 -5.64
#